data_AF-A0A8T5U7S2-F1
#
_entry.id   AF-A0A8T5U7S2-F1
#
_cell.length_a   1.000
_cell.length_b   1.000
_cell.length_c   1.000
_cell.angle_alpha   90.00
_cell.angle_beta   90.00
_cell.angle_gamma   90.00
#
_symmetry.space_group_name_H-M   'P 1'
#
loop_
_entity.id
_entity.type
_entity.pdbx_description
1 polymer ?
#
loop_
_entity_poly.entity_id
_entity_poly.type
_entity_poly.pdbx_seq_one_letter_code
_entity_poly.pdbx_strand_id
1 'polypeptide(L)'
;MIANNHYLMGKFDEAIKVAEEIMDIAERAKLYYVVREEGEYIANLYKQAKVEYKFSVIREDFEGLEEEFDKLVEKVNIEEAHELVQTFKQQYEKNIDLNSFNNVNEFLSRDSKIWNEFITREQNIIRLLEPLEIQFNSYINTNNLSLAGETLEKAKVLLKKLTNIEILKMWEISEIRYLELRKKYVLNEGIEKDLNEVSRLTENYEFDKAIKILNSKIEYLEKERLTEYKQKLIVKKKYVLDAESKYLKLEEDLKGLEVLIKDNISNNHFKQAISNINQIIQISRFIGKTKNIERFNEYIYSIEKKIHLAAETEKIANKVKELNSYAIEALKKEEFDEPLSIFKEIIELIKNKKP
;
A
#
# COMPACT_ATOMS: atom_id res chain seq x y z
N MET A 1 10.17 -92.34 -3.77
CA MET A 1 10.81 -91.99 -2.47
C MET A 1 11.91 -90.94 -2.63
N ILE A 2 12.83 -91.07 -3.60
CA ILE A 2 13.93 -90.12 -3.83
C ILE A 2 13.42 -88.76 -4.38
N ALA A 3 12.55 -88.75 -5.39
CA ALA A 3 11.92 -87.51 -5.90
C ALA A 3 11.13 -86.75 -4.82
N ASN A 4 10.48 -87.49 -3.92
CA ASN A 4 9.70 -86.91 -2.82
C ASN A 4 10.60 -86.30 -1.73
N ASN A 5 11.83 -86.82 -1.54
CA ASN A 5 12.82 -86.20 -0.66
C ASN A 5 13.39 -84.90 -1.24
N HIS A 6 13.67 -84.84 -2.56
CA HIS A 6 14.07 -83.59 -3.21
C HIS A 6 12.97 -82.53 -3.15
N TYR A 7 11.72 -82.96 -3.32
CA TYR A 7 10.54 -82.10 -3.16
C TYR A 7 10.40 -81.50 -1.76
N LEU A 8 10.53 -82.32 -0.71
CA LEU A 8 10.49 -81.85 0.68
C LEU A 8 11.64 -80.90 1.05
N MET A 9 12.69 -80.82 0.22
CA MET A 9 13.84 -79.93 0.41
C MET A 9 13.78 -78.65 -0.46
N GLY A 10 12.67 -78.39 -1.18
CA GLY A 10 12.51 -77.19 -2.03
C GLY A 10 13.35 -77.22 -3.31
N LYS A 11 13.89 -78.38 -3.66
CA LYS A 11 14.79 -78.63 -4.78
C LYS A 11 14.00 -79.04 -6.02
N PHE A 12 13.20 -78.12 -6.55
CA PHE A 12 12.21 -78.41 -7.58
C PHE A 12 12.85 -78.90 -8.90
N ASP A 13 13.96 -78.30 -9.33
CA ASP A 13 14.67 -78.72 -10.55
C ASP A 13 15.25 -80.15 -10.41
N GLU A 14 15.82 -80.48 -9.25
CA GLU A 14 16.32 -81.83 -8.98
C GLU A 14 15.16 -82.84 -8.83
N ALA A 15 14.02 -82.44 -8.25
CA ALA A 15 12.83 -83.28 -8.14
C ALA A 15 12.18 -83.56 -9.51
N ILE A 16 12.12 -82.56 -10.39
CA ILE A 16 11.64 -82.70 -11.78
C ILE A 16 12.55 -83.65 -12.56
N LYS A 17 13.87 -83.46 -12.48
CA LYS A 17 14.84 -84.32 -13.18
C LYS A 17 14.75 -85.79 -12.73
N VAL A 18 14.57 -86.04 -11.44
CA VAL A 18 14.38 -87.41 -10.93
C VAL A 18 13.04 -88.00 -11.38
N ALA A 19 11.97 -87.20 -11.45
CA ALA A 19 10.67 -87.64 -11.95
C ALA A 19 10.71 -87.96 -13.46
N GLU A 20 11.44 -87.16 -14.26
CA GLU A 20 11.70 -87.43 -15.68
C GLU A 20 12.48 -88.73 -15.89
N GLU A 21 13.52 -88.99 -15.07
CA GLU A 21 14.27 -90.25 -15.09
C GLU A 21 13.38 -91.47 -14.74
N ILE A 22 12.43 -91.30 -13.81
CA ILE A 22 11.44 -92.34 -13.46
C ILE A 22 10.47 -92.58 -14.62
N MET A 23 10.00 -91.53 -15.29
CA MET A 23 9.15 -91.64 -16.49
C MET A 23 9.86 -92.42 -17.61
N ASP A 24 11.12 -92.09 -17.91
CA ASP A 24 11.92 -92.78 -18.93
C ASP A 24 12.12 -94.26 -18.65
N ILE A 25 12.28 -94.64 -17.37
CA ILE A 25 12.40 -96.04 -16.96
C ILE A 25 11.03 -96.74 -17.04
N ALA A 26 9.96 -96.07 -16.60
CA ALA A 26 8.60 -96.60 -16.63
C ALA A 26 8.08 -96.80 -18.07
N GLU A 27 8.42 -95.89 -18.99
CA GLU A 27 8.06 -95.98 -20.41
C GLU A 27 8.76 -97.17 -21.08
N ARG A 28 10.06 -97.35 -20.82
CA ARG A 28 10.82 -98.54 -21.28
C ARG A 28 10.25 -99.85 -20.74
N ALA A 29 9.68 -99.83 -19.53
CA ALA A 29 9.01 -100.97 -18.91
C ALA A 29 7.52 -101.13 -19.29
N LYS A 30 6.97 -100.25 -20.16
CA LYS A 30 5.55 -100.19 -20.56
C LYS A 30 4.58 -99.99 -19.37
N LEU A 31 5.03 -99.34 -18.30
CA LEU A 31 4.25 -99.00 -17.10
C LEU A 31 3.59 -97.62 -17.26
N TYR A 32 2.71 -97.47 -18.23
CA TYR A 32 2.12 -96.16 -18.61
C TYR A 32 1.37 -95.44 -17.48
N TYR A 33 0.88 -96.16 -16.47
CA TYR A 33 0.23 -95.53 -15.31
C TYR A 33 1.23 -94.70 -14.48
N VAL A 34 2.47 -95.16 -14.34
CA VAL A 34 3.55 -94.45 -13.63
C VAL A 34 3.97 -93.21 -14.42
N VAL A 35 4.03 -93.33 -15.76
CA VAL A 35 4.32 -92.18 -16.65
C VAL A 35 3.28 -91.07 -16.47
N ARG A 36 2.00 -91.44 -16.33
CA ARG A 36 0.92 -90.46 -16.08
C ARG A 36 1.03 -89.82 -14.69
N GLU A 37 1.27 -90.62 -13.66
CA GLU A 37 1.39 -90.16 -12.27
C GLU A 37 2.58 -89.21 -12.08
N GLU A 38 3.75 -89.55 -12.64
CA GLU A 38 4.93 -88.67 -12.61
C GLU A 38 4.74 -87.43 -13.48
N GLY A 39 4.01 -87.51 -14.60
CA GLY A 39 3.64 -86.34 -15.41
C GLY A 39 2.72 -85.37 -14.66
N GLU A 40 1.74 -85.87 -13.91
CA GLU A 40 0.88 -85.06 -13.02
C GLU A 40 1.70 -84.45 -11.86
N TYR A 41 2.66 -85.20 -11.32
CA TYR A 41 3.57 -84.73 -10.28
C TYR A 41 4.50 -83.62 -10.77
N ILE A 42 5.13 -83.76 -11.94
CA ILE A 42 5.95 -82.72 -12.59
C ILE A 42 5.13 -81.46 -12.85
N ALA A 43 3.90 -81.59 -13.35
CA ALA A 43 3.02 -80.44 -13.57
C ALA A 43 2.72 -79.68 -12.26
N ASN A 44 2.53 -80.41 -11.16
CA ASN A 44 2.37 -79.81 -9.83
C ASN A 44 3.66 -79.16 -9.31
N LEU A 45 4.84 -79.76 -9.54
CA LEU A 45 6.15 -79.18 -9.21
C LEU A 45 6.37 -77.86 -9.96
N TYR A 46 6.12 -77.81 -11.26
CA TYR A 46 6.22 -76.57 -12.04
C TYR A 46 5.25 -75.49 -11.54
N LYS A 47 4.02 -75.88 -11.17
CA LYS A 47 3.04 -74.94 -10.62
C LYS A 47 3.53 -74.35 -9.29
N GLN A 48 4.14 -75.16 -8.42
CA GLN A 48 4.68 -74.70 -7.13
C GLN A 48 5.97 -73.89 -7.29
N ALA A 49 6.91 -74.31 -8.14
CA ALA A 49 8.13 -73.56 -8.44
C ALA A 49 7.84 -72.17 -9.03
N LYS A 50 6.82 -72.07 -9.90
CA LYS A 50 6.35 -70.79 -10.45
C LYS A 50 5.74 -69.88 -9.38
N VAL A 51 5.11 -70.46 -8.35
CA VAL A 51 4.57 -69.71 -7.22
C VAL A 51 5.70 -69.25 -6.30
N GLU A 52 6.68 -70.12 -6.00
CA GLU A 52 7.85 -69.78 -5.19
C GLU A 52 8.74 -68.69 -5.83
N TYR A 53 8.93 -68.76 -7.15
CA TYR A 53 9.64 -67.71 -7.90
C TYR A 53 8.92 -66.35 -7.85
N LYS A 54 7.59 -66.34 -7.91
CA LYS A 54 6.83 -65.09 -7.73
C LYS A 54 6.99 -64.55 -6.31
N PHE A 55 7.06 -65.43 -5.31
CA PHE A 55 7.31 -65.06 -3.92
C PHE A 55 8.71 -64.48 -3.70
N SER A 56 9.74 -65.01 -4.36
CA SER A 56 11.11 -64.49 -4.26
C SER A 56 11.24 -63.10 -4.88
N VAL A 57 10.65 -62.87 -6.06
CA VAL A 57 10.68 -61.56 -6.74
C VAL A 57 10.00 -60.49 -5.88
N ILE A 58 8.86 -60.81 -5.25
CA ILE A 58 8.17 -59.87 -4.34
C ILE A 58 9.03 -59.50 -3.14
N ARG A 59 9.78 -60.45 -2.56
CA ARG A 59 10.67 -60.15 -1.44
C ARG A 59 11.80 -59.20 -1.83
N GLU A 60 12.44 -59.44 -2.97
CA GLU A 60 13.53 -58.59 -3.46
C GLU A 60 13.06 -57.16 -3.74
N ASP A 61 11.93 -57.01 -4.41
CA ASP A 61 11.31 -55.69 -4.64
C ASP A 61 10.88 -55.02 -3.33
N PHE A 62 10.38 -55.79 -2.36
CA PHE A 62 9.96 -55.28 -1.06
C PHE A 62 11.14 -54.74 -0.23
N GLU A 63 12.29 -55.43 -0.23
CA GLU A 63 13.49 -54.96 0.49
C GLU A 63 13.96 -53.61 -0.06
N GLY A 64 14.01 -53.46 -1.39
CA GLY A 64 14.34 -52.18 -2.03
C GLY A 64 13.33 -51.08 -1.73
N LEU A 65 12.03 -51.42 -1.75
CA LEU A 65 10.93 -50.52 -1.43
C LEU A 65 11.01 -49.98 0.00
N GLU A 66 11.23 -50.86 0.98
CA GLU A 66 11.25 -50.48 2.40
C GLU A 66 12.38 -49.49 2.70
N GLU A 67 13.56 -49.71 2.13
CA GLU A 67 14.68 -48.76 2.26
C GLU A 67 14.38 -47.39 1.65
N GLU A 68 13.76 -47.35 0.47
CA GLU A 68 13.43 -46.09 -0.20
C GLU A 68 12.31 -45.34 0.53
N PHE A 69 11.30 -46.06 1.01
CA PHE A 69 10.25 -45.53 1.87
C PHE A 69 10.83 -44.89 3.13
N ASP A 70 11.72 -45.57 3.84
CA ASP A 70 12.34 -45.04 5.06
C ASP A 70 13.14 -43.76 4.79
N LYS A 71 13.90 -43.72 3.68
CA LYS A 71 14.63 -42.51 3.24
C LYS A 71 13.69 -41.33 2.96
N LEU A 72 12.51 -41.59 2.37
CA LEU A 72 11.52 -40.54 2.09
C LEU A 72 10.84 -40.06 3.37
N VAL A 73 10.48 -40.97 4.28
CA VAL A 73 9.89 -40.64 5.58
C VAL A 73 10.86 -39.82 6.43
N GLU A 74 12.15 -40.17 6.48
CA GLU A 74 13.19 -39.39 7.18
C GLU A 74 13.31 -37.96 6.64
N LYS A 75 13.11 -37.77 5.33
CA LYS A 75 13.08 -36.45 4.68
C LYS A 75 11.74 -35.72 4.78
N VAL A 76 10.73 -36.34 5.42
CA VAL A 76 9.36 -35.82 5.55
C VAL A 76 8.62 -35.73 4.19
N ASN A 77 9.06 -36.50 3.19
CA ASN A 77 8.39 -36.62 1.88
C ASN A 77 7.29 -37.70 1.94
N ILE A 78 6.27 -37.47 2.77
CA ILE A 78 5.26 -38.49 3.09
C ILE A 78 4.36 -38.84 1.89
N GLU A 79 4.06 -37.86 1.02
CA GLU A 79 3.27 -38.10 -0.20
C GLU A 79 3.99 -39.03 -1.17
N GLU A 80 5.27 -38.74 -1.49
CA GLU A 80 6.09 -39.60 -2.35
C GLU A 80 6.29 -41.00 -1.73
N ALA A 81 6.51 -41.06 -0.41
CA ALA A 81 6.62 -42.33 0.30
C ALA A 81 5.34 -43.17 0.16
N HIS A 82 4.17 -42.54 0.33
CA HIS A 82 2.89 -43.22 0.17
C HIS A 82 2.63 -43.65 -1.27
N GLU A 83 2.92 -42.81 -2.26
CA GLU A 83 2.76 -43.13 -3.68
C GLU A 83 3.63 -44.31 -4.11
N LEU A 84 4.84 -44.40 -3.56
CA LEU A 84 5.75 -45.54 -3.77
C LEU A 84 5.10 -46.85 -3.28
N VAL A 85 4.51 -46.85 -2.09
CA VAL A 85 3.78 -48.01 -1.54
C VAL A 85 2.53 -48.35 -2.37
N GLN A 86 1.79 -47.34 -2.85
CA GLN A 86 0.63 -47.57 -3.71
C GLN A 86 1.02 -48.18 -5.06
N THR A 87 2.14 -47.73 -5.64
CA THR A 87 2.68 -48.30 -6.88
C THR A 87 3.03 -49.78 -6.70
N PHE A 88 3.71 -50.12 -5.60
CA PHE A 88 4.03 -51.51 -5.26
C PHE A 88 2.76 -52.36 -5.08
N LYS A 89 1.75 -51.87 -4.35
CA LYS A 89 0.45 -52.53 -4.22
C LYS A 89 -0.18 -52.81 -5.58
N GLN A 90 -0.29 -51.79 -6.42
CA GLN A 90 -0.91 -51.91 -7.75
C GLN A 90 -0.20 -52.92 -8.66
N GLN A 91 1.12 -53.06 -8.54
CA GLN A 91 1.93 -54.01 -9.31
C GLN A 91 1.58 -55.46 -8.96
N TYR A 92 1.32 -55.77 -7.68
CA TYR A 92 1.25 -57.15 -7.19
C TYR A 92 -0.13 -57.64 -6.76
N GLU A 93 -0.99 -56.75 -6.27
CA GLU A 93 -2.28 -57.08 -5.63
C GLU A 93 -3.30 -57.70 -6.60
N LYS A 94 -3.12 -57.54 -7.92
CA LYS A 94 -3.97 -58.19 -8.94
C LYS A 94 -3.80 -59.71 -9.00
N ASN A 95 -2.64 -60.23 -8.59
CA ASN A 95 -2.27 -61.62 -8.81
C ASN A 95 -1.95 -62.38 -7.52
N ILE A 96 -1.66 -61.66 -6.43
CA ILE A 96 -1.17 -62.21 -5.16
C ILE A 96 -1.78 -61.40 -4.02
N ASP A 97 -2.29 -62.10 -2.99
CA ASP A 97 -2.71 -61.46 -1.74
C ASP A 97 -1.47 -61.05 -0.93
N LEU A 98 -1.13 -59.75 -0.96
CA LEU A 98 0.01 -59.20 -0.24
C LEU A 98 -0.10 -59.36 1.29
N ASN A 99 -1.30 -59.57 1.83
CA ASN A 99 -1.50 -59.80 3.26
C ASN A 99 -1.00 -61.19 3.72
N SER A 100 -0.75 -62.10 2.78
CA SER A 100 -0.19 -63.43 3.06
C SER A 100 1.28 -63.37 3.53
N PHE A 101 1.95 -62.22 3.39
CA PHE A 101 3.31 -61.99 3.86
C PHE A 101 3.28 -61.09 5.10
N ASN A 102 3.69 -61.63 6.25
CA ASN A 102 3.67 -60.87 7.51
C ASN A 102 4.45 -59.54 7.42
N ASN A 103 5.67 -59.57 6.89
CA ASN A 103 6.53 -58.38 6.80
C ASN A 103 5.90 -57.29 5.92
N VAL A 104 5.31 -57.68 4.78
CA VAL A 104 4.62 -56.75 3.88
C VAL A 104 3.38 -56.17 4.57
N ASN A 105 2.58 -57.00 5.22
CA ASN A 105 1.37 -56.55 5.92
C ASN A 105 1.69 -55.57 7.07
N GLU A 106 2.75 -55.82 7.84
CA GLU A 106 3.25 -54.91 8.86
C GLU A 106 3.70 -53.57 8.25
N PHE A 107 4.44 -53.61 7.15
CA PHE A 107 4.87 -52.41 6.41
C PHE A 107 3.69 -51.61 5.86
N LEU A 108 2.69 -52.26 5.23
CA LEU A 108 1.49 -51.59 4.73
C LEU A 108 0.67 -50.95 5.85
N SER A 109 0.65 -51.57 7.03
CA SER A 109 0.03 -51.02 8.23
C SER A 109 0.80 -49.78 8.75
N ARG A 110 2.13 -49.82 8.70
CA ARG A 110 3.01 -48.69 9.05
C ARG A 110 2.81 -47.50 8.11
N ASP A 111 2.85 -47.72 6.80
CA ASP A 111 2.52 -46.71 5.78
C ASP A 111 1.16 -46.06 6.05
N SER A 112 0.12 -46.89 6.21
CA SER A 112 -1.25 -46.41 6.44
C SER A 112 -1.34 -45.54 7.69
N LYS A 113 -0.62 -45.89 8.77
CA LYS A 113 -0.58 -45.09 9.99
C LYS A 113 0.10 -43.73 9.75
N ILE A 114 1.27 -43.71 9.12
CA ILE A 114 2.02 -42.49 8.81
C ILE A 114 1.21 -41.58 7.89
N TRP A 115 0.60 -42.15 6.85
CA TRP A 115 -0.27 -41.43 5.91
C TRP A 115 -1.48 -40.80 6.60
N ASN A 116 -2.18 -41.55 7.45
CA ASN A 116 -3.33 -41.04 8.19
C ASN A 116 -2.94 -39.90 9.15
N GLU A 117 -1.80 -40.01 9.83
CA GLU A 117 -1.26 -38.94 10.68
C GLU A 117 -0.94 -37.68 9.86
N PHE A 118 -0.30 -37.87 8.69
CA PHE A 118 0.00 -36.79 7.75
C PHE A 118 -1.25 -36.09 7.24
N ILE A 119 -2.25 -36.83 6.72
CA ILE A 119 -3.51 -36.27 6.24
C ILE A 119 -4.27 -35.55 7.35
N THR A 120 -4.32 -36.14 8.55
CA THR A 120 -4.98 -35.50 9.71
C THR A 120 -4.30 -34.18 10.07
N ARG A 121 -2.96 -34.12 10.02
CA ARG A 121 -2.21 -32.89 10.25
C ARG A 121 -2.53 -31.85 9.18
N GLU A 122 -2.47 -32.21 7.90
CA GLU A 122 -2.80 -31.30 6.78
C GLU A 122 -4.22 -30.76 6.92
N GLN A 123 -5.22 -31.61 7.13
CA GLN A 123 -6.62 -31.21 7.29
C GLN A 123 -6.84 -30.27 8.49
N ASN A 124 -6.16 -30.52 9.61
CA ASN A 124 -6.23 -29.63 10.76
C ASN A 124 -5.66 -28.24 10.46
N ILE A 125 -4.55 -28.17 9.71
CA ILE A 125 -3.97 -26.89 9.27
C ILE A 125 -4.94 -26.17 8.34
N ILE A 126 -5.52 -26.87 7.36
CA ILE A 126 -6.51 -26.32 6.42
C ILE A 126 -7.70 -25.72 7.16
N ARG A 127 -8.27 -26.45 8.13
CA ARG A 127 -9.38 -25.97 8.97
C ARG A 127 -9.03 -24.70 9.77
N LEU A 128 -7.76 -24.53 10.16
CA LEU A 128 -7.29 -23.31 10.83
C LEU A 128 -7.04 -22.16 9.85
N LEU A 129 -6.71 -22.45 8.59
CA LEU A 129 -6.50 -21.45 7.54
C LEU A 129 -7.82 -20.87 7.00
N GLU A 130 -8.89 -21.66 6.89
CA GLU A 130 -10.21 -21.21 6.40
C GLU A 130 -10.72 -19.92 7.08
N PRO A 131 -10.80 -19.81 8.43
CA PRO A 131 -11.25 -18.57 9.06
C PRO A 131 -10.28 -17.40 8.83
N LEU A 132 -8.99 -17.66 8.68
CA LEU A 132 -8.00 -16.62 8.39
C LEU A 132 -8.17 -16.10 6.96
N GLU A 133 -8.48 -16.96 6.00
CA GLU A 133 -8.77 -16.55 4.62
C GLU A 133 -9.99 -15.62 4.57
N ILE A 134 -11.07 -16.00 5.26
CA ILE A 134 -12.29 -15.18 5.35
C ILE A 134 -11.98 -13.82 5.97
N GLN A 135 -11.24 -13.79 7.09
CA GLN A 135 -10.84 -12.55 7.75
C GLN A 135 -9.95 -11.68 6.86
N PHE A 136 -8.94 -12.28 6.22
CA PHE A 136 -8.02 -11.59 5.33
C PHE A 136 -8.78 -10.94 4.18
N ASN A 137 -9.65 -11.70 3.50
CA ASN A 137 -10.45 -11.18 2.39
C ASN A 137 -11.41 -10.06 2.84
N SER A 138 -12.02 -10.19 4.02
CA SER A 138 -12.84 -9.12 4.61
C SER A 138 -12.03 -7.84 4.85
N TYR A 139 -10.83 -7.96 5.44
CA TYR A 139 -9.96 -6.81 5.70
C TYR A 139 -9.42 -6.17 4.42
N ILE A 140 -9.07 -6.96 3.41
CA ILE A 140 -8.68 -6.45 2.09
C ILE A 140 -9.82 -5.65 1.45
N ASN A 141 -11.05 -6.18 1.49
CA ASN A 141 -12.21 -5.51 0.89
C ASN A 141 -12.63 -4.24 1.63
N THR A 142 -12.40 -4.18 2.94
CA THR A 142 -12.65 -3.00 3.78
C THR A 142 -11.44 -2.06 3.89
N ASN A 143 -10.37 -2.35 3.13
CA ASN A 143 -9.11 -1.61 3.12
C ASN A 143 -8.43 -1.48 4.51
N ASN A 144 -8.71 -2.41 5.43
CA ASN A 144 -8.08 -2.48 6.74
C ASN A 144 -6.74 -3.25 6.64
N LEU A 145 -5.75 -2.58 6.05
CA LEU A 145 -4.46 -3.20 5.73
C LEU A 145 -3.65 -3.63 6.96
N SER A 146 -3.85 -2.98 8.12
CA SER A 146 -3.18 -3.38 9.36
C SER A 146 -3.62 -4.79 9.78
N LEU A 147 -4.95 -5.00 9.90
CA LEU A 147 -5.49 -6.30 10.29
C LEU A 147 -5.27 -7.36 9.19
N ALA A 148 -5.33 -7.00 7.92
CA ALA A 148 -4.98 -7.91 6.83
C ALA A 148 -3.53 -8.41 6.95
N GLY A 149 -2.59 -7.53 7.27
CA GLY A 149 -1.19 -7.88 7.51
C GLY A 149 -1.01 -8.82 8.70
N GLU A 150 -1.67 -8.56 9.82
CA GLU A 150 -1.64 -9.44 11.00
C GLU A 150 -2.20 -10.84 10.71
N THR A 151 -3.32 -10.91 9.96
CA THR A 151 -3.91 -12.18 9.55
C THR A 151 -2.98 -12.96 8.62
N LEU A 152 -2.32 -12.28 7.69
CA LEU A 152 -1.35 -12.91 6.79
C LEU A 152 -0.17 -13.51 7.55
N GLU A 153 0.36 -12.81 8.56
CA GLU A 153 1.46 -13.35 9.38
C GLU A 153 1.03 -14.57 10.20
N LYS A 154 -0.21 -14.59 10.73
CA LYS A 154 -0.78 -15.79 11.37
C LYS A 154 -0.89 -16.95 10.38
N ALA A 155 -1.35 -16.69 9.15
CA ALA A 155 -1.46 -17.71 8.11
C ALA A 155 -0.08 -18.27 7.72
N LYS A 156 0.95 -17.42 7.56
CA LYS A 156 2.32 -17.85 7.23
C LYS A 156 2.89 -18.86 8.24
N VAL A 157 2.58 -18.72 9.52
CA VAL A 157 3.03 -19.68 10.55
C VAL A 157 2.44 -21.07 10.31
N LEU A 158 1.19 -21.14 9.87
CA LEU A 158 0.50 -22.39 9.53
C LEU A 158 1.00 -22.97 8.19
N LEU A 159 1.14 -22.12 7.17
CA LEU A 159 1.56 -22.51 5.82
C LEU A 159 2.96 -23.14 5.79
N LYS A 160 3.87 -22.75 6.69
CA LYS A 160 5.20 -23.38 6.82
C LYS A 160 5.17 -24.89 7.08
N LYS A 161 4.04 -25.42 7.56
CA LYS A 161 3.87 -26.83 7.90
C LYS A 161 3.00 -27.60 6.89
N LEU A 162 2.45 -26.90 5.90
CA LEU A 162 1.55 -27.43 4.89
C LEU A 162 2.36 -27.84 3.66
N THR A 163 2.05 -28.98 3.05
CA THR A 163 2.65 -29.41 1.78
C THR A 163 1.74 -29.13 0.58
N ASN A 164 0.44 -28.94 0.81
CA ASN A 164 -0.53 -28.69 -0.24
C ASN A 164 -0.20 -27.45 -1.10
N ILE A 165 0.27 -27.70 -2.32
CA ILE A 165 0.78 -26.68 -3.26
C ILE A 165 -0.32 -25.71 -3.69
N GLU A 166 -1.56 -26.16 -3.85
CA GLU A 166 -2.67 -25.31 -4.30
C GLU A 166 -2.99 -24.23 -3.28
N ILE A 167 -3.06 -24.61 -1.99
CA ILE A 167 -3.32 -23.68 -0.89
C ILE A 167 -2.14 -22.72 -0.71
N LEU A 168 -0.90 -23.22 -0.81
CA LEU A 168 0.29 -22.37 -0.76
C LEU A 168 0.27 -21.29 -1.84
N LYS A 169 -0.03 -21.65 -3.09
CA LYS A 169 -0.16 -20.70 -4.21
C LYS A 169 -1.28 -19.69 -4.01
N MET A 170 -2.42 -20.12 -3.48
CA MET A 170 -3.55 -19.22 -3.21
C MET A 170 -3.18 -18.14 -2.17
N TRP A 171 -2.45 -18.50 -1.13
CA TRP A 171 -1.94 -17.55 -0.14
C TRP A 171 -0.81 -16.66 -0.67
N GLU A 172 0.06 -17.18 -1.55
CA GLU A 172 1.08 -16.39 -2.23
C GLU A 172 0.46 -15.27 -3.09
N ILE A 173 -0.58 -15.59 -3.86
CA ILE A 173 -1.34 -14.60 -4.64
C ILE A 173 -1.97 -13.55 -3.71
N SER A 174 -2.50 -13.99 -2.57
CA SER A 174 -3.09 -13.11 -1.55
C SER A 174 -2.05 -12.15 -0.95
N GLU A 175 -0.84 -12.64 -0.65
CA GLU A 175 0.28 -11.82 -0.18
C GLU A 175 0.70 -10.77 -1.23
N ILE A 176 0.85 -11.16 -2.48
CA ILE A 176 1.19 -10.25 -3.59
C ILE A 176 0.14 -9.12 -3.67
N ARG A 177 -1.15 -9.48 -3.66
CA ARG A 177 -2.25 -8.49 -3.68
C ARG A 177 -2.19 -7.55 -2.48
N TYR A 178 -1.93 -8.06 -1.28
CA TYR A 178 -1.79 -7.25 -0.07
C TYR A 178 -0.63 -6.26 -0.18
N LEU A 179 0.55 -6.70 -0.64
CA LEU A 179 1.73 -5.87 -0.78
C LEU A 179 1.51 -4.74 -1.80
N GLU A 180 0.85 -5.03 -2.91
CA GLU A 180 0.47 -4.01 -3.91
C GLU A 180 -0.47 -2.95 -3.33
N LEU A 181 -1.51 -3.37 -2.59
CA LEU A 181 -2.46 -2.47 -1.94
C LEU A 181 -1.76 -1.61 -0.88
N ARG A 182 -0.89 -2.21 -0.06
CA ARG A 182 -0.11 -1.51 0.95
C ARG A 182 0.81 -0.47 0.34
N LYS A 183 1.50 -0.80 -0.76
CA LYS A 183 2.34 0.16 -1.49
C LYS A 183 1.52 1.36 -1.96
N LYS A 184 0.33 1.12 -2.54
CA LYS A 184 -0.58 2.18 -2.98
C LYS A 184 -1.07 3.05 -1.82
N TYR A 185 -1.45 2.45 -0.70
CA TYR A 185 -1.92 3.16 0.49
C TYR A 185 -0.86 4.10 1.07
N VAL A 186 0.36 3.60 1.31
CA VAL A 186 1.47 4.39 1.86
C VAL A 186 1.82 5.56 0.94
N LEU A 187 1.83 5.31 -0.37
CA LEU A 187 2.04 6.37 -1.35
C LEU A 187 0.96 7.46 -1.24
N ASN A 188 -0.30 7.06 -1.15
CA ASN A 188 -1.44 7.98 -1.04
C ASN A 188 -1.37 8.84 0.22
N GLU A 189 -1.08 8.22 1.36
CA GLU A 189 -0.92 8.93 2.62
C GLU A 189 0.22 9.97 2.54
N GLY A 190 1.35 9.61 1.91
CA GLY A 190 2.45 10.53 1.68
C GLY A 190 2.05 11.70 0.78
N ILE A 191 1.32 11.45 -0.30
CA ILE A 191 0.81 12.51 -1.20
C ILE A 191 -0.15 13.44 -0.46
N GLU A 192 -1.05 12.91 0.36
CA GLU A 192 -2.03 13.73 1.08
C GLU A 192 -1.37 14.63 2.12
N LYS A 193 -0.34 14.12 2.82
CA LYS A 193 0.52 14.93 3.70
C LYS A 193 1.20 16.07 2.94
N ASP A 194 1.80 15.76 1.79
CA ASP A 194 2.44 16.77 0.94
C ASP A 194 1.41 17.84 0.47
N LEU A 195 0.19 17.43 0.11
CA LEU A 195 -0.88 18.34 -0.32
C LEU A 195 -1.41 19.24 0.80
N ASN A 196 -1.50 18.71 2.02
CA ASN A 196 -1.89 19.50 3.19
C ASN A 196 -0.83 20.56 3.51
N GLU A 197 0.44 20.18 3.48
CA GLU A 197 1.55 21.12 3.68
C GLU A 197 1.61 22.19 2.59
N VAL A 198 1.42 21.82 1.33
CA VAL A 198 1.30 22.75 0.21
C VAL A 198 0.16 23.75 0.42
N SER A 199 -0.99 23.30 0.94
CA SER A 199 -2.13 24.18 1.20
C SER A 199 -1.80 25.19 2.30
N ARG A 200 -1.21 24.73 3.40
CA ARG A 200 -0.72 25.60 4.49
C ARG A 200 0.30 26.63 4.02
N LEU A 201 1.27 26.22 3.20
CA LEU A 201 2.27 27.13 2.63
C LEU A 201 1.64 28.16 1.69
N THR A 202 0.64 27.77 0.91
CA THR A 202 -0.10 28.67 0.01
C THR A 202 -0.88 29.72 0.80
N GLU A 203 -1.55 29.32 1.89
CA GLU A 203 -2.26 30.24 2.79
C GLU A 203 -1.33 31.25 3.47
N ASN A 204 -0.08 30.84 3.72
CA ASN A 204 0.98 31.69 4.27
C ASN A 204 1.76 32.48 3.21
N TYR A 205 1.34 32.44 1.94
CA TYR A 205 2.00 33.10 0.81
C TYR A 205 3.45 32.62 0.54
N GLU A 206 3.80 31.41 1.00
CA GLU A 206 5.11 30.77 0.79
C GLU A 206 5.12 29.93 -0.51
N PHE A 207 4.76 30.56 -1.64
CA PHE A 207 4.50 29.90 -2.92
C PHE A 207 5.69 29.09 -3.46
N ASP A 208 6.91 29.65 -3.41
CA ASP A 208 8.13 28.96 -3.87
C ASP A 208 8.34 27.60 -3.18
N LYS A 209 8.10 27.55 -1.86
CA LYS A 209 8.25 26.30 -1.08
C LYS A 209 7.18 25.30 -1.46
N ALA A 210 5.93 25.75 -1.60
CA ALA A 210 4.82 24.92 -2.05
C ALA A 210 5.09 24.31 -3.45
N ILE A 211 5.56 25.13 -4.40
CA ILE A 211 5.90 24.72 -5.75
C ILE A 211 7.07 23.72 -5.75
N LYS A 212 8.09 23.94 -4.91
CA LYS A 212 9.24 23.03 -4.78
C LYS A 212 8.81 21.64 -4.31
N ILE A 213 7.93 21.55 -3.31
CA ILE A 213 7.35 20.27 -2.85
C ILE A 213 6.64 19.58 -4.01
N LEU A 214 5.73 20.27 -4.69
CA LEU A 214 4.96 19.72 -5.81
C LEU A 214 5.87 19.24 -6.95
N ASN A 215 6.87 20.02 -7.35
CA ASN A 215 7.81 19.63 -8.42
C ASN A 215 8.59 18.36 -8.06
N SER A 216 9.13 18.30 -6.84
CA SER A 216 9.90 17.14 -6.39
C SER A 216 9.05 15.86 -6.41
N LYS A 217 7.78 15.96 -6.02
CA LYS A 217 6.87 14.81 -5.97
C LYS A 217 6.37 14.42 -7.36
N ILE A 218 6.10 15.39 -8.24
CA ILE A 218 5.74 15.14 -9.64
C ILE A 218 6.87 14.39 -10.35
N GLU A 219 8.12 14.81 -10.16
CA GLU A 219 9.30 14.15 -10.76
C GLU A 219 9.45 12.71 -10.25
N TYR A 220 9.25 12.48 -8.95
CA TYR A 220 9.24 11.14 -8.38
C TYR A 220 8.16 10.24 -9.00
N LEU A 221 6.91 10.72 -9.08
CA LEU A 221 5.80 9.94 -9.64
C LEU A 221 5.94 9.67 -11.14
N GLU A 222 6.63 10.55 -11.86
CA GLU A 222 6.98 10.35 -13.27
C GLU A 222 7.97 9.21 -13.46
N LYS A 223 9.01 9.12 -12.61
CA LYS A 223 9.96 8.00 -12.62
C LYS A 223 9.27 6.67 -12.32
N GLU A 224 8.31 6.67 -11.41
CA GLU A 224 7.52 5.49 -11.02
C GLU A 224 6.37 5.16 -12.00
N ARG A 225 6.16 5.96 -13.06
CA ARG A 225 5.06 5.81 -14.04
C ARG A 225 3.65 5.84 -13.43
N LEU A 226 3.45 6.64 -12.39
CA LEU A 226 2.19 6.76 -11.63
C LEU A 226 1.38 7.98 -12.10
N THR A 227 0.79 7.85 -13.29
CA THR A 227 0.13 8.96 -14.01
C THR A 227 -1.04 9.59 -13.28
N GLU A 228 -1.91 8.79 -12.65
CA GLU A 228 -3.09 9.28 -11.94
C GLU A 228 -2.73 10.24 -10.79
N TYR A 229 -1.79 9.81 -9.93
CA TYR A 229 -1.29 10.61 -8.81
C TYR A 229 -0.57 11.88 -9.29
N LYS A 230 0.21 11.77 -10.36
CA LYS A 230 0.87 12.93 -10.98
C LYS A 230 -0.15 13.98 -11.41
N GLN A 231 -1.28 13.57 -11.96
CA GLN A 231 -2.30 14.49 -12.45
C GLN A 231 -2.94 15.31 -11.32
N LYS A 232 -3.21 14.68 -10.16
CA LYS A 232 -3.68 15.37 -8.94
C LYS A 232 -2.71 16.48 -8.51
N LEU A 233 -1.40 16.20 -8.54
CA LEU A 233 -0.38 17.18 -8.16
C LEU A 233 -0.23 18.33 -9.19
N ILE A 234 -0.36 18.04 -10.48
CA ILE A 234 -0.32 19.06 -11.54
C ILE A 234 -1.48 20.04 -11.39
N VAL A 235 -2.69 19.55 -11.10
CA VAL A 235 -3.86 20.39 -10.84
C VAL A 235 -3.61 21.30 -9.64
N LYS A 236 -3.09 20.75 -8.53
CA LYS A 236 -2.75 21.56 -7.35
C LYS A 236 -1.66 22.59 -7.67
N LYS A 237 -0.63 22.23 -8.45
CA LYS A 237 0.42 23.17 -8.87
C LYS A 237 -0.15 24.35 -9.67
N LYS A 238 -1.07 24.10 -10.59
CA LYS A 238 -1.74 25.16 -11.35
C LYS A 238 -2.52 26.11 -10.43
N TYR A 239 -3.19 25.56 -9.42
CA TYR A 239 -3.88 26.37 -8.40
C TYR A 239 -2.90 27.26 -7.60
N VAL A 240 -1.76 26.72 -7.16
CA VAL A 240 -0.75 27.48 -6.42
C VAL A 240 -0.18 28.62 -7.26
N LEU A 241 0.11 28.37 -8.55
CA LEU A 241 0.61 29.40 -9.48
C LEU A 241 -0.43 30.50 -9.75
N ASP A 242 -1.72 30.15 -9.84
CA ASP A 242 -2.79 31.15 -9.99
C ASP A 242 -2.94 32.01 -8.72
N ALA A 243 -2.85 31.39 -7.54
CA ALA A 243 -2.86 32.10 -6.26
C ALA A 243 -1.66 33.05 -6.12
N GLU A 244 -0.47 32.61 -6.51
CA GLU A 244 0.75 33.42 -6.54
C GLU A 244 0.59 34.63 -7.49
N SER A 245 0.10 34.40 -8.71
CA SER A 245 -0.12 35.48 -9.68
C SER A 245 -1.10 36.54 -9.17
N LYS A 246 -2.19 36.11 -8.52
CA LYS A 246 -3.15 37.02 -7.86
C LYS A 246 -2.51 37.80 -6.73
N TYR A 247 -1.70 37.14 -5.89
CA TYR A 247 -0.98 37.80 -4.80
C TYR A 247 -0.01 38.87 -5.33
N LEU A 248 0.79 38.54 -6.35
CA LEU A 248 1.73 39.47 -6.96
C LEU A 248 1.04 40.70 -7.56
N LYS A 249 -0.12 40.50 -8.20
CA LYS A 249 -0.93 41.61 -8.71
C LYS A 249 -1.38 42.54 -7.57
N LEU A 250 -1.84 41.98 -6.45
CA LEU A 250 -2.21 42.78 -5.28
C LEU A 250 -1.01 43.54 -4.70
N GLU A 251 0.20 42.96 -4.71
CA GLU A 251 1.40 43.69 -4.32
C GLU A 251 1.74 44.86 -5.26
N GLU A 252 1.52 44.68 -6.56
CA GLU A 252 1.71 45.73 -7.56
C GLU A 252 0.66 46.86 -7.38
N ASP A 253 -0.61 46.50 -7.18
CA ASP A 253 -1.70 47.43 -6.90
C ASP A 253 -1.39 48.27 -5.64
N LEU A 254 -0.85 47.64 -4.58
CA LEU A 254 -0.39 48.36 -3.39
C LEU A 254 0.68 49.41 -3.71
N LYS A 255 1.69 49.06 -4.52
CA LYS A 255 2.74 50.01 -4.92
C LYS A 255 2.17 51.16 -5.76
N GLY A 256 1.25 50.88 -6.68
CA GLY A 256 0.58 51.89 -7.48
C GLY A 256 -0.24 52.86 -6.63
N LEU A 257 -0.99 52.35 -5.64
CA LEU A 257 -1.74 53.17 -4.70
C LEU A 257 -0.82 54.06 -3.84
N GLU A 258 0.34 53.56 -3.40
CA GLU A 258 1.32 54.36 -2.66
C GLU A 258 1.81 55.57 -3.46
N VAL A 259 2.03 55.42 -4.77
CA VAL A 259 2.40 56.53 -5.67
C VAL A 259 1.25 57.53 -5.77
N LEU A 260 0.02 57.06 -6.03
CA LEU A 260 -1.15 57.93 -6.13
C LEU A 260 -1.44 58.70 -4.84
N ILE A 261 -1.15 58.12 -3.66
CA ILE A 261 -1.28 58.82 -2.38
C ILE A 261 -0.30 59.99 -2.30
N LYS A 262 0.97 59.78 -2.68
CA LYS A 262 1.99 60.85 -2.68
C LYS A 262 1.62 61.97 -3.64
N ASP A 263 1.13 61.64 -4.83
CA ASP A 263 0.72 62.62 -5.83
C ASP A 263 -0.50 63.42 -5.37
N ASN A 264 -1.52 62.75 -4.81
CA ASN A 264 -2.70 63.42 -4.28
C ASN A 264 -2.37 64.34 -3.10
N ILE A 265 -1.46 63.95 -2.21
CA ILE A 265 -1.02 64.80 -1.10
C ILE A 265 -0.27 66.03 -1.60
N SER A 266 0.63 65.85 -2.58
CA SER A 266 1.39 66.97 -3.16
C SER A 266 0.50 67.99 -3.86
N ASN A 267 -0.63 67.54 -4.42
CA ASN A 267 -1.63 68.37 -5.07
C ASN A 267 -2.78 68.82 -4.13
N ASN A 268 -2.66 68.62 -2.81
CA ASN A 268 -3.69 68.94 -1.81
C ASN A 268 -5.05 68.24 -2.02
N HIS A 269 -5.10 67.16 -2.81
CA HIS A 269 -6.27 66.30 -3.02
C HIS A 269 -6.44 65.29 -1.87
N PHE A 270 -6.61 65.80 -0.65
CA PHE A 270 -6.55 64.98 0.57
C PHE A 270 -7.66 63.94 0.68
N LYS A 271 -8.86 64.22 0.16
CA LYS A 271 -9.97 63.24 0.16
C LYS A 271 -9.66 62.03 -0.72
N GLN A 272 -9.11 62.26 -1.92
CA GLN A 272 -8.66 61.19 -2.81
C GLN A 272 -7.50 60.39 -2.19
N ALA A 273 -6.57 61.06 -1.51
CA ALA A 273 -5.49 60.39 -0.78
C ALA A 273 -6.03 59.43 0.30
N ILE A 274 -6.99 59.88 1.13
CA ILE A 274 -7.63 59.03 2.15
C ILE A 274 -8.35 57.84 1.50
N SER A 275 -9.06 58.05 0.38
CA SER A 275 -9.71 56.97 -0.36
C SER A 275 -8.71 55.90 -0.82
N ASN A 276 -7.57 56.30 -1.39
CA ASN A 276 -6.53 55.38 -1.81
C ASN A 276 -5.87 54.65 -0.62
N ILE A 277 -5.70 55.33 0.52
CA ILE A 277 -5.20 54.68 1.75
C ILE A 277 -6.18 53.61 2.25
N ASN A 278 -7.49 53.88 2.20
CA ASN A 278 -8.50 52.88 2.57
C ASN A 278 -8.44 51.65 1.65
N GLN A 279 -8.18 51.82 0.36
CA GLN A 279 -7.97 50.71 -0.57
C GLN A 279 -6.71 49.90 -0.20
N ILE A 280 -5.60 50.56 0.15
CA ILE A 280 -4.39 49.89 0.66
C ILE A 280 -4.70 49.06 1.91
N ILE A 281 -5.49 49.60 2.84
CA ILE A 281 -5.88 48.89 4.07
C ILE A 281 -6.72 47.66 3.74
N GLN A 282 -7.67 47.77 2.82
CA GLN A 282 -8.50 46.64 2.39
C GLN A 282 -7.67 45.53 1.74
N ILE A 283 -6.79 45.88 0.80
CA ILE A 283 -5.89 44.91 0.15
C ILE A 283 -4.96 44.29 1.19
N SER A 284 -4.35 45.10 2.07
CA SER A 284 -3.43 44.63 3.11
C SER A 284 -4.09 43.69 4.11
N ARG A 285 -5.38 43.90 4.45
CA ARG A 285 -6.17 42.94 5.24
C ARG A 285 -6.35 41.62 4.51
N PHE A 286 -6.70 41.68 3.22
CA PHE A 286 -6.91 40.49 2.42
C PHE A 286 -5.65 39.63 2.27
N ILE A 287 -4.47 40.25 2.19
CA ILE A 287 -3.18 39.55 2.06
C ILE A 287 -2.38 39.43 3.36
N GLY A 288 -2.98 39.69 4.51
CA GLY A 288 -2.33 39.49 5.83
C GLY A 288 -1.18 40.44 6.17
N LYS A 289 -1.02 41.58 5.48
CA LYS A 289 0.02 42.59 5.76
C LYS A 289 -0.38 43.54 6.89
N THR A 290 -0.45 43.02 8.11
CA THR A 290 -0.93 43.77 9.29
C THR A 290 -0.14 45.06 9.58
N LYS A 291 1.18 45.04 9.41
CA LYS A 291 2.04 46.24 9.58
C LYS A 291 1.66 47.40 8.66
N ASN A 292 1.18 47.11 7.45
CA ASN A 292 0.71 48.16 6.55
C ASN A 292 -0.57 48.80 7.08
N ILE A 293 -1.48 48.01 7.66
CA ILE A 293 -2.74 48.51 8.20
C ILE A 293 -2.48 49.57 9.27
N GLU A 294 -1.60 49.28 10.24
CA GLU A 294 -1.24 50.19 11.32
C GLU A 294 -0.62 51.49 10.77
N ARG A 295 0.43 51.36 9.94
CA ARG A 295 1.12 52.49 9.31
C ARG A 295 0.16 53.40 8.55
N PHE A 296 -0.77 52.83 7.79
CA PHE A 296 -1.67 53.61 6.95
C PHE A 296 -2.85 54.21 7.73
N ASN A 297 -3.28 53.59 8.82
CA ASN A 297 -4.25 54.20 9.75
C ASN A 297 -3.68 55.48 10.40
N GLU A 298 -2.43 55.43 10.86
CA GLU A 298 -1.75 56.62 11.38
C GLU A 298 -1.61 57.70 10.29
N TYR A 299 -1.39 57.26 9.05
CA TYR A 299 -1.27 58.19 7.94
C TYR A 299 -2.57 58.94 7.65
N ILE A 300 -3.73 58.26 7.72
CA ILE A 300 -5.06 58.90 7.63
C ILE A 300 -5.19 60.00 8.69
N TYR A 301 -4.89 59.69 9.95
CA TYR A 301 -4.99 60.66 11.06
C TYR A 301 -4.14 61.92 10.79
N SER A 302 -2.93 61.74 10.25
CA SER A 302 -2.06 62.87 9.91
C SER A 302 -2.63 63.77 8.79
N ILE A 303 -3.32 63.17 7.80
CA ILE A 303 -3.95 63.89 6.69
C ILE A 303 -5.20 64.62 7.18
N GLU A 304 -6.02 63.97 8.00
CA GLU A 304 -7.21 64.59 8.61
C GLU A 304 -6.84 65.82 9.44
N LYS A 305 -5.76 65.76 10.22
CA LYS A 305 -5.24 66.92 10.95
C LYS A 305 -4.87 68.09 10.02
N LYS A 306 -4.24 67.80 8.87
CA LYS A 306 -3.92 68.82 7.85
C LYS A 306 -5.18 69.43 7.23
N ILE A 307 -6.19 68.61 6.91
CA ILE A 307 -7.48 69.08 6.41
C ILE A 307 -8.14 70.03 7.42
N HIS A 308 -8.14 69.66 8.70
CA HIS A 308 -8.72 70.49 9.75
C HIS A 308 -8.01 71.84 9.88
N LEU A 309 -6.68 71.84 9.92
CA LEU A 309 -5.87 73.06 9.98
C LEU A 309 -6.10 73.95 8.75
N ALA A 310 -6.19 73.37 7.55
CA ALA A 310 -6.48 74.11 6.33
C ALA A 310 -7.87 74.76 6.38
N ALA A 311 -8.90 74.02 6.82
CA ALA A 311 -10.26 74.54 6.97
C ALA A 311 -10.36 75.65 8.03
N GLU A 312 -9.64 75.54 9.15
CA GLU A 312 -9.55 76.63 10.13
C GLU A 312 -8.87 77.87 9.54
N THR A 313 -7.77 77.67 8.81
CA THR A 313 -7.03 78.76 8.15
C THR A 313 -7.92 79.48 7.13
N GLU A 314 -8.69 78.73 6.35
CA GLU A 314 -9.64 79.28 5.36
C GLU A 314 -10.78 80.05 6.04
N LYS A 315 -11.35 79.53 7.13
CA LYS A 315 -12.37 80.25 7.93
C LYS A 315 -11.84 81.61 8.42
N ILE A 316 -10.61 81.63 8.94
CA ILE A 316 -9.96 82.88 9.38
C ILE A 316 -9.73 83.81 8.20
N ALA A 317 -9.21 83.29 7.08
CA ALA A 317 -8.97 84.09 5.88
C ALA A 317 -10.25 84.74 5.35
N ASN A 318 -11.36 84.00 5.32
CA ASN A 318 -12.67 84.53 4.95
C ASN A 318 -13.16 85.59 5.93
N LYS A 319 -13.01 85.35 7.25
CA LYS A 319 -13.39 86.34 8.26
C LYS A 319 -12.56 87.63 8.16
N VAL A 320 -11.25 87.51 7.94
CA VAL A 320 -10.36 88.64 7.70
C VAL A 320 -10.79 89.39 6.44
N LYS A 321 -11.14 88.68 5.35
CA LYS A 321 -11.61 89.30 4.10
C LYS A 321 -12.91 90.07 4.30
N GLU A 322 -13.87 89.52 5.05
CA GLU A 322 -15.12 90.19 5.41
C GLU A 322 -14.85 91.44 6.25
N LEU A 323 -14.13 91.31 7.37
CA LEU A 323 -13.79 92.42 8.27
C LEU A 323 -13.03 93.53 7.53
N ASN A 324 -12.07 93.16 6.68
CA ASN A 324 -11.33 94.11 5.87
C ASN A 324 -12.24 94.86 4.87
N SER A 325 -13.23 94.17 4.29
CA SER A 325 -14.19 94.81 3.39
C SER A 325 -15.07 95.83 4.13
N TYR A 326 -15.55 95.47 5.34
CA TYR A 326 -16.30 96.38 6.21
C TYR A 326 -15.47 97.61 6.63
N ALA A 327 -14.22 97.40 7.06
CA ALA A 327 -13.32 98.48 7.46
C ALA A 327 -13.04 99.46 6.30
N ILE A 328 -12.82 98.94 5.09
CA ILE A 328 -12.63 99.76 3.88
C ILE A 328 -13.88 100.58 3.55
N GLU A 329 -15.08 100.02 3.72
CA GLU A 329 -16.33 100.76 3.50
C GLU A 329 -16.56 101.86 4.54
N ALA A 330 -16.29 101.60 5.82
CA ALA A 330 -16.40 102.61 6.88
C ALA A 330 -15.37 103.76 6.70
N LEU A 331 -14.15 103.46 6.26
CA LEU A 331 -13.16 104.50 5.91
C LEU A 331 -13.63 105.43 4.78
N LYS A 332 -14.41 104.93 3.81
CA LYS A 332 -14.98 105.75 2.73
C LYS A 332 -16.05 106.72 3.22
N LYS A 333 -16.59 106.52 4.42
CA LYS A 333 -17.58 107.40 5.06
C LYS A 333 -16.95 108.43 6.02
N GLU A 334 -15.62 108.53 6.06
CA GLU A 334 -14.85 109.39 6.98
C GLU A 334 -15.05 109.07 8.48
N GLU A 335 -15.53 107.87 8.80
CA GLU A 335 -15.61 107.34 10.17
C GLU A 335 -14.28 106.64 10.50
N PHE A 336 -13.40 107.26 11.30
CA PHE A 336 -12.03 106.74 11.50
C PHE A 336 -11.87 105.81 12.71
N ASP A 337 -12.71 105.93 13.73
CA ASP A 337 -12.60 105.15 14.97
C ASP A 337 -13.04 103.68 14.78
N GLU A 338 -14.09 103.45 14.00
CA GLU A 338 -14.65 102.12 13.75
C GLU A 338 -13.72 101.21 12.90
N PRO A 339 -13.16 101.67 11.76
CA PRO A 339 -12.15 100.91 11.02
C PRO A 339 -10.91 100.58 11.84
N LEU A 340 -10.44 101.51 12.69
CA LEU A 340 -9.28 101.27 13.54
C LEU A 340 -9.54 100.13 14.54
N SER A 341 -10.76 100.03 15.07
CA SER A 341 -11.17 98.92 15.92
C SER A 341 -11.21 97.60 15.14
N ILE A 342 -11.76 97.59 13.93
CA ILE A 342 -11.84 96.40 13.07
C ILE A 342 -10.44 95.91 12.65
N PHE A 343 -9.51 96.81 12.32
CA PHE A 343 -8.13 96.42 12.01
C PHE A 343 -7.39 95.84 13.21
N LYS A 344 -7.65 96.32 14.44
CA LYS A 344 -7.11 95.71 15.67
C LYS A 344 -7.64 94.28 15.84
N GLU A 345 -8.94 94.06 15.60
CA GLU A 345 -9.56 92.73 15.64
C GLU A 345 -8.93 91.77 14.62
N ILE A 346 -8.70 92.22 13.38
CA ILE A 346 -7.99 91.44 12.35
C ILE A 346 -6.58 91.04 12.81
N ILE A 347 -5.83 91.97 13.39
CA ILE A 347 -4.47 91.70 13.89
C ILE A 347 -4.51 90.67 15.02
N GLU A 348 -5.48 90.76 15.92
CA GLU A 348 -5.64 89.80 17.03
C GLU A 348 -6.03 88.40 16.53
N LEU A 349 -6.95 88.31 15.56
CA LEU A 349 -7.34 87.06 14.90
C LEU A 349 -6.14 86.35 14.24
N ILE A 350 -5.24 87.11 13.61
CA ILE A 350 -4.03 86.57 12.97
C ILE A 350 -2.97 86.20 14.02
N LYS A 351 -2.79 87.02 15.06
CA LYS A 351 -1.78 86.79 16.13
C LYS A 351 -2.08 85.56 16.96
N ASN A 352 -3.35 85.31 17.27
CA ASN A 352 -3.77 84.19 18.11
C ASN A 352 -3.66 82.81 17.42
N LYS A 353 -3.21 82.74 16.15
CA LYS A 353 -3.10 81.51 15.36
C LYS A 353 -1.73 81.27 14.72
N LYS A 354 -0.67 82.02 15.10
CA LYS A 354 0.70 81.57 14.79
C LYS A 354 0.95 80.22 15.50
N PRO A 355 1.38 79.17 14.78
CA PRO A 355 1.69 77.88 15.39
C PRO A 355 2.81 77.98 16.42
#